data_AF-A0A1M3JZD1-F1
#
_entry.id   AF-A0A1M3JZD1-F1
#
_cell.length_a   1.000
_cell.length_b   1.000
_cell.length_c   1.000
_cell.angle_alpha   90.00
_cell.angle_beta   90.00
_cell.angle_gamma   90.00
#
_symmetry.space_group_name_H-M   'P 1'
#
loop_
_entity.id
_entity.type
_entity.pdbx_description
1 polymer ?
#
loop_
_entity_poly.entity_id
_entity_poly.type
_entity_poly.pdbx_seq_one_letter_code
_entity_poly.pdbx_strand_id
1 'polypeptide(L)'
;MKILKLIFSGIVLFIVIIFSGCISIDKENIEATNVLPTFQTTVQMNTTRTPSPSITITVSPIVTKTNTGIRPTRTPTSTPIPFTVFPTLENEKYQLKFQDWYNNQEDCAFPCLWNIEPGKTDILSVWNTVHDIFPDHDCIYIGDSFFCIISNRQISRELRKPKTGMSAYFENNQIEKITIFGDFPNKSLSKIINDLGFPDEAYLHHLIGGEGFAESSLILIFTKFHTVIEYYKVIQMTTNPSLNFCIDNSNQPSIDLFPQGKQIRFLELSNYSEIPYRLFSDVTGVSFSDYYRNHVSNDGTLCIISNREEW
;
A
#
# COMPACT_ATOMS: atom_id res chain seq x y z
N MET A 1 -14.15 -15.38 59.73
CA MET A 1 -13.34 -15.16 58.51
C MET A 1 -12.84 -16.43 57.80
N LYS A 2 -12.81 -17.62 58.43
CA LYS A 2 -12.36 -18.87 57.76
C LYS A 2 -13.44 -19.56 56.90
N ILE A 3 -14.72 -19.37 57.20
CA ILE A 3 -15.85 -19.99 56.48
C ILE A 3 -16.09 -19.33 55.11
N LEU A 4 -15.81 -18.03 54.97
CA LEU A 4 -16.01 -17.29 53.71
C LEU A 4 -15.01 -17.71 52.60
N LYS A 5 -13.80 -18.17 52.97
CA LYS A 5 -12.80 -18.66 52.01
C LYS A 5 -13.15 -20.02 51.40
N LEU A 6 -13.89 -20.86 52.14
CA LEU A 6 -14.33 -22.17 51.64
C LEU A 6 -15.46 -22.04 50.61
N ILE A 7 -16.36 -21.06 50.77
CA ILE A 7 -17.46 -20.80 49.83
C ILE A 7 -16.92 -20.22 48.52
N PHE A 8 -15.94 -19.30 48.58
CA PHE A 8 -15.35 -18.71 47.38
C PHE A 8 -14.51 -19.71 46.58
N SER A 9 -13.81 -20.64 47.25
CA SER A 9 -13.01 -21.67 46.57
C SER A 9 -13.87 -22.73 45.87
N GLY A 10 -15.08 -23.01 46.36
CA GLY A 10 -16.00 -23.96 45.72
C GLY A 10 -16.69 -23.42 44.47
N ILE A 11 -16.99 -22.11 44.43
CA ILE A 11 -17.68 -21.47 43.29
C ILE A 11 -16.73 -21.32 42.09
N VAL A 12 -15.44 -21.05 42.31
CA VAL A 12 -14.46 -20.96 41.21
C VAL A 12 -14.21 -22.33 40.56
N LEU A 13 -14.24 -23.42 41.32
CA LEU A 13 -14.08 -24.77 40.76
C LEU A 13 -15.31 -25.22 39.93
N PHE A 14 -16.50 -24.75 40.29
CA PHE A 14 -17.72 -25.10 39.55
C PHE A 14 -17.84 -24.38 38.19
N ILE A 15 -17.26 -23.18 38.05
CA ILE A 15 -17.29 -22.42 36.78
C ILE A 15 -16.33 -23.00 35.72
N VAL A 16 -15.23 -23.67 36.13
CA VAL A 16 -14.26 -24.26 35.20
C VAL A 16 -14.80 -25.52 34.50
N ILE A 17 -15.79 -26.21 35.07
CA ILE A 17 -16.30 -27.48 34.52
C ILE A 17 -17.40 -27.24 33.45
N ILE A 18 -17.95 -26.02 33.32
CA ILE A 18 -19.07 -25.74 32.40
C ILE A 18 -18.61 -25.33 30.98
N PHE A 19 -17.31 -25.09 30.76
CA PHE A 19 -16.75 -24.75 29.43
C PHE A 19 -16.10 -25.92 28.69
N SER A 20 -16.28 -27.16 29.14
CA SER A 20 -15.72 -28.37 28.51
C SER A 20 -16.77 -29.20 27.77
N GLY A 21 -17.59 -28.58 26.91
CA GLY A 21 -18.65 -29.28 26.17
C GLY A 21 -18.83 -28.81 24.72
N CYS A 22 -18.62 -29.76 23.79
CA CYS A 22 -18.95 -29.76 22.36
C CYS A 22 -17.99 -29.08 21.38
N ILE A 23 -16.92 -29.79 21.02
CA ILE A 23 -16.35 -29.74 19.67
C ILE A 23 -16.96 -30.93 18.91
N SER A 24 -17.93 -30.66 18.04
CA SER A 24 -18.38 -31.63 17.03
C SER A 24 -17.52 -31.41 15.80
N ILE A 25 -16.61 -32.36 15.54
CA ILE A 25 -15.83 -32.42 14.30
C ILE A 25 -16.70 -33.20 13.31
N ASP A 26 -17.45 -32.48 12.47
CA ASP A 26 -18.01 -33.10 11.28
C ASP A 26 -16.91 -33.26 10.24
N LYS A 27 -16.64 -34.53 9.96
CA LYS A 27 -15.65 -35.03 9.05
C LYS A 27 -16.33 -35.24 7.70
N GLU A 28 -16.36 -34.20 6.87
CA GLU A 28 -16.81 -34.36 5.49
C GLU A 28 -15.61 -34.66 4.58
N ASN A 29 -15.49 -35.93 4.23
CA ASN A 29 -14.71 -36.43 3.11
C ASN A 29 -15.33 -35.91 1.81
N ILE A 30 -14.61 -35.08 1.03
CA ILE A 30 -14.82 -34.98 -0.41
C ILE A 30 -13.47 -34.93 -1.13
N GLU A 31 -13.13 -36.10 -1.67
CA GLU A 31 -12.43 -36.40 -2.93
C GLU A 31 -11.43 -35.39 -3.51
N ALA A 32 -10.16 -35.80 -3.47
CA ALA A 32 -9.12 -35.31 -4.36
C ALA A 32 -9.35 -35.83 -5.79
N THR A 33 -9.97 -35.01 -6.64
CA THR A 33 -9.99 -35.24 -8.09
C THR A 33 -8.69 -34.71 -8.69
N ASN A 34 -7.70 -35.59 -8.83
CA ASN A 34 -6.52 -35.35 -9.66
C ASN A 34 -6.96 -35.24 -11.13
N VAL A 35 -7.14 -34.03 -11.64
CA VAL A 35 -7.21 -33.78 -13.09
C VAL A 35 -5.87 -33.20 -13.52
N LEU A 36 -5.04 -34.08 -14.07
CA LEU A 36 -3.79 -33.75 -14.75
C LEU A 36 -4.13 -33.02 -16.05
N PRO A 37 -3.70 -31.76 -16.29
CA PRO A 37 -3.87 -31.14 -17.60
C PRO A 37 -2.93 -31.82 -18.60
N THR A 38 -3.51 -32.56 -19.53
CA THR A 38 -2.80 -33.09 -20.70
C THR A 38 -2.63 -31.94 -21.69
N PHE A 39 -1.40 -31.44 -21.84
CA PHE A 39 -1.06 -30.52 -22.93
C PHE A 39 -1.03 -31.31 -24.24
N GLN A 40 -2.06 -31.14 -25.08
CA GLN A 40 -1.99 -31.51 -26.49
C GLN A 40 -1.28 -30.39 -27.26
N THR A 41 -0.07 -30.69 -27.73
CA THR A 41 0.68 -29.83 -28.65
C THR A 41 0.12 -30.01 -30.05
N THR A 42 -0.68 -29.05 -30.53
CA THR A 42 -1.07 -28.99 -31.94
C THR A 42 0.03 -28.28 -32.72
N VAL A 43 0.89 -29.05 -33.39
CA VAL A 43 1.85 -28.53 -34.37
C VAL A 43 1.08 -28.12 -35.62
N GLN A 44 0.80 -26.83 -35.77
CA GLN A 44 0.27 -26.28 -37.00
C GLN A 44 1.44 -26.01 -37.96
N MET A 45 1.59 -26.88 -38.96
CA MET A 45 2.50 -26.63 -40.08
C MET A 45 1.95 -25.46 -40.91
N ASN A 46 2.58 -24.29 -40.82
CA ASN A 46 2.33 -23.21 -41.76
C ASN A 46 3.19 -23.40 -43.01
N THR A 47 2.50 -23.78 -44.08
CA THR A 47 3.00 -23.91 -45.44
C THR A 47 3.58 -22.60 -45.95
N THR A 48 4.82 -22.67 -46.42
CA THR A 48 5.56 -21.62 -47.13
C THR A 48 4.80 -21.15 -48.37
N ARG A 49 4.51 -19.85 -48.45
CA ARG A 49 4.16 -19.17 -49.72
C ARG A 49 5.28 -18.21 -50.11
N THR A 50 5.93 -18.55 -51.21
CA THR A 50 6.95 -17.78 -51.91
C THR A 50 6.34 -16.54 -52.57
N PRO A 51 6.80 -15.31 -52.28
CA PRO A 51 6.49 -14.14 -53.09
C PRO A 51 7.51 -13.97 -54.23
N SER A 52 6.97 -13.70 -55.42
CA SER A 52 7.65 -13.41 -56.68
C SER A 52 8.60 -12.19 -56.59
N PRO A 53 9.73 -12.17 -57.31
CA PRO A 53 10.64 -11.02 -57.33
C PRO A 53 10.04 -9.85 -58.12
N SER A 54 9.77 -8.74 -57.45
CA SER A 54 9.57 -7.44 -58.10
C SER A 54 10.92 -6.74 -58.26
N ILE A 55 11.28 -6.44 -59.50
CA ILE A 55 12.52 -5.75 -59.87
C ILE A 55 12.35 -4.27 -59.53
N THR A 56 13.12 -3.78 -58.55
CA THR A 56 13.26 -2.33 -58.30
C THR A 56 14.69 -1.92 -58.65
N ILE A 57 14.84 -1.19 -59.75
CA ILE A 57 16.10 -0.63 -60.22
C ILE A 57 16.57 0.41 -59.20
N THR A 58 17.63 0.10 -58.45
CA THR A 58 18.27 1.04 -57.52
C THR A 58 19.48 1.67 -58.21
N VAL A 59 19.42 2.99 -58.43
CA VAL A 59 20.54 3.77 -58.95
C VAL A 59 21.57 3.94 -57.82
N SER A 60 22.77 3.43 -58.02
CA SER A 60 23.88 3.53 -57.07
C SER A 60 24.57 4.90 -57.22
N PRO A 61 24.62 5.76 -56.20
CA PRO A 61 25.46 6.95 -56.25
C PRO A 61 26.93 6.55 -56.06
N ILE A 62 27.78 6.98 -57.00
CA ILE A 62 29.24 6.93 -56.87
C ILE A 62 29.64 7.95 -55.79
N VAL A 63 30.08 7.47 -54.63
CA VAL A 63 30.62 8.32 -53.57
C VAL A 63 32.12 8.48 -53.78
N THR A 64 32.49 9.61 -54.37
CA THR A 64 33.89 10.09 -54.41
C THR A 64 34.30 10.47 -52.98
N LYS A 65 35.27 9.75 -52.41
CA LYS A 65 35.84 10.09 -51.09
C LYS A 65 36.73 11.32 -51.20
N THR A 66 36.21 12.48 -50.77
CA THR A 66 37.03 13.65 -50.47
C THR A 66 37.34 13.62 -48.97
N ASN A 67 38.60 13.33 -48.62
CA ASN A 67 39.08 13.42 -47.24
C ASN A 67 39.26 14.90 -46.86
N THR A 68 38.25 15.49 -46.23
CA THR A 68 38.41 16.71 -45.43
C THR A 68 38.10 16.39 -43.98
N GLY A 69 39.17 16.27 -43.18
CA GLY A 69 39.08 16.11 -41.75
C GLY A 69 38.50 17.36 -41.11
N ILE A 70 37.24 17.29 -40.69
CA ILE A 70 36.67 18.20 -39.69
C ILE A 70 35.91 17.31 -38.70
N ARG A 71 36.48 17.16 -37.51
CA ARG A 71 35.84 16.51 -36.36
C ARG A 71 34.58 17.34 -36.02
N PRO A 72 33.37 16.76 -36.06
CA PRO A 72 32.18 17.51 -35.68
C PRO A 72 32.22 17.75 -34.17
N THR A 73 32.35 19.01 -33.78
CA THR A 73 32.07 19.47 -32.42
C THR A 73 30.57 19.30 -32.20
N ARG A 74 30.17 18.35 -31.33
CA ARG A 74 28.78 18.25 -30.87
C ARG A 74 28.45 19.49 -30.04
N THR A 75 27.75 20.44 -30.64
CA THR A 75 27.08 21.51 -29.89
C THR A 75 25.88 20.87 -29.18
N PRO A 76 25.74 20.96 -27.85
CA PRO A 76 24.57 20.47 -27.16
C PRO A 76 23.38 21.37 -27.49
N THR A 77 22.60 20.98 -28.51
CA THR A 77 21.28 21.58 -28.74
C THR A 77 20.32 20.93 -27.75
N SER A 78 20.37 21.33 -26.48
CA SER A 78 19.27 21.05 -25.56
C SER A 78 18.12 21.97 -25.95
N THR A 79 17.20 21.50 -26.79
CA THR A 79 15.90 22.13 -26.88
C THR A 79 15.28 21.97 -25.50
N PRO A 80 14.97 23.05 -24.76
CA PRO A 80 14.26 22.91 -23.49
C PRO A 80 12.93 22.24 -23.81
N ILE A 81 12.69 21.06 -23.24
CA ILE A 81 11.35 20.49 -23.23
C ILE A 81 10.49 21.56 -22.52
N PRO A 82 9.44 22.09 -23.16
CA PRO A 82 8.59 23.06 -22.50
C PRO A 82 7.93 22.36 -21.32
N PHE A 83 8.40 22.66 -20.11
CA PHE A 83 7.72 22.27 -18.88
C PHE A 83 6.43 23.10 -18.84
N THR A 84 5.30 22.45 -19.11
CA THR A 84 3.99 23.03 -18.89
C THR A 84 3.85 23.25 -17.39
N VAL A 85 3.94 24.50 -16.95
CA VAL A 85 3.65 24.87 -15.56
C VAL A 85 2.14 24.75 -15.40
N PHE A 86 1.68 23.66 -14.81
CA PHE A 86 0.28 23.51 -14.44
C PHE A 86 -0.03 24.51 -13.31
N PRO A 87 -1.17 25.21 -13.37
CA PRO A 87 -1.55 26.16 -12.34
C PRO A 87 -1.65 25.43 -11.00
N THR A 88 -0.89 25.87 -10.01
CA THR A 88 -1.02 25.42 -8.62
C THR A 88 -2.45 25.74 -8.18
N LEU A 89 -3.31 24.73 -8.07
CA LEU A 89 -4.65 24.91 -7.48
C LEU A 89 -4.47 25.43 -6.04
N GLU A 90 -5.22 26.46 -5.65
CA GLU A 90 -5.29 26.86 -4.24
C GLU A 90 -5.72 25.64 -3.41
N ASN A 91 -5.01 25.39 -2.29
CA ASN A 91 -5.16 24.17 -1.49
C ASN A 91 -6.62 23.84 -1.13
N GLU A 92 -7.46 24.84 -0.87
CA GLU A 92 -8.87 24.66 -0.53
C GLU A 92 -9.71 24.17 -1.72
N LYS A 93 -9.52 24.78 -2.90
CA LYS A 93 -10.17 24.35 -4.14
C LYS A 93 -9.74 22.94 -4.55
N TYR A 94 -8.48 22.60 -4.30
CA TYR A 94 -7.97 21.25 -4.48
C TYR A 94 -8.66 20.25 -3.53
N GLN A 95 -8.73 20.55 -2.24
CA GLN A 95 -9.39 19.68 -1.26
C GLN A 95 -10.87 19.46 -1.60
N LEU A 96 -11.57 20.51 -2.07
CA LEU A 96 -12.94 20.37 -2.56
C LEU A 96 -13.03 19.48 -3.82
N LYS A 97 -12.11 19.64 -4.79
CA LYS A 97 -12.08 18.80 -5.99
C LYS A 97 -11.74 17.34 -5.64
N PHE A 98 -10.81 17.12 -4.72
CA PHE A 98 -10.45 15.78 -4.23
C PHE A 98 -11.60 15.14 -3.45
N GLN A 99 -12.28 15.90 -2.59
CA GLN A 99 -13.44 15.44 -1.84
C GLN A 99 -14.62 15.09 -2.76
N ASP A 100 -14.92 15.96 -3.74
CA ASP A 100 -15.96 15.71 -4.75
C ASP A 100 -15.62 14.46 -5.56
N TRP A 101 -14.38 14.34 -6.02
CA TRP A 101 -13.90 13.16 -6.72
C TRP A 101 -13.93 11.89 -5.86
N TYR A 102 -13.62 11.99 -4.58
CA TYR A 102 -13.69 10.87 -3.63
C TYR A 102 -15.14 10.43 -3.39
N ASN A 103 -16.07 11.38 -3.26
CA ASN A 103 -17.47 11.12 -2.96
C ASN A 103 -18.25 10.56 -4.15
N ASN A 104 -17.88 10.92 -5.38
CA ASN A 104 -18.60 10.54 -6.60
C ASN A 104 -18.09 9.23 -7.23
N GLN A 105 -17.51 8.32 -6.44
CA GLN A 105 -17.00 7.01 -6.89
C GLN A 105 -18.08 5.92 -6.89
N GLU A 106 -19.20 6.16 -7.58
CA GLU A 106 -20.38 5.28 -7.51
C GLU A 106 -20.10 3.81 -7.94
N ASP A 107 -19.00 3.54 -8.66
CA ASP A 107 -18.70 2.22 -9.24
C ASP A 107 -17.67 1.36 -8.46
N CYS A 108 -17.07 1.87 -7.36
CA CYS A 108 -15.88 1.26 -6.76
C CYS A 108 -15.81 1.54 -5.25
N ALA A 109 -16.20 0.54 -4.44
CA ALA A 109 -16.14 0.64 -2.98
C ALA A 109 -14.70 0.47 -2.47
N PHE A 110 -14.29 1.27 -1.47
CA PHE A 110 -13.02 1.12 -0.78
C PHE A 110 -12.80 -0.36 -0.38
N PRO A 111 -11.60 -0.94 -0.64
CA PRO A 111 -10.33 -0.31 -0.95
C PRO A 111 -10.05 -0.05 -2.43
N CYS A 112 -11.02 -0.29 -3.33
CA CYS A 112 -10.86 0.12 -4.71
C CYS A 112 -10.73 1.65 -4.77
N LEU A 113 -9.85 2.13 -5.64
CA LEU A 113 -9.61 3.54 -5.84
C LEU A 113 -9.80 3.90 -7.30
N TRP A 114 -10.88 4.62 -7.59
CA TRP A 114 -11.04 5.37 -8.83
C TRP A 114 -10.95 4.48 -10.09
N ASN A 115 -11.43 3.23 -10.01
CA ASN A 115 -11.31 2.20 -11.04
C ASN A 115 -9.87 1.84 -11.43
N ILE A 116 -8.91 2.15 -10.56
CA ILE A 116 -7.53 1.72 -10.67
C ILE A 116 -7.37 0.45 -9.84
N GLU A 117 -7.12 -0.66 -10.52
CA GLU A 117 -6.94 -1.96 -9.90
C GLU A 117 -5.50 -2.44 -10.14
N PRO A 118 -4.69 -2.62 -9.06
CA PRO A 118 -3.38 -3.22 -9.18
C PRO A 118 -3.44 -4.57 -9.92
N GLY A 119 -2.49 -4.80 -10.81
CA GLY A 119 -2.44 -5.98 -11.68
C GLY A 119 -3.34 -5.94 -12.92
N LYS A 120 -4.26 -4.95 -13.04
CA LYS A 120 -5.14 -4.80 -14.22
C LYS A 120 -4.98 -3.48 -14.95
N THR A 121 -4.84 -2.37 -14.23
CA THR A 121 -4.75 -1.03 -14.83
C THR A 121 -3.32 -0.73 -15.28
N ASP A 122 -3.15 -0.21 -16.49
CA ASP A 122 -1.84 0.25 -17.00
C ASP A 122 -1.53 1.69 -16.55
N ILE A 123 -0.26 2.09 -16.65
CA ILE A 123 0.19 3.43 -16.21
C ILE A 123 -0.47 4.59 -16.95
N LEU A 124 -0.76 4.44 -18.24
CA LEU A 124 -1.37 5.52 -19.02
C LEU A 124 -2.81 5.73 -18.57
N SER A 125 -3.52 4.64 -18.29
CA SER A 125 -4.84 4.67 -17.66
C SER A 125 -4.81 5.34 -16.28
N VAL A 126 -3.86 4.99 -15.41
CA VAL A 126 -3.68 5.68 -14.11
C VAL A 126 -3.51 7.16 -14.30
N TRP A 127 -2.56 7.56 -15.16
CA TRP A 127 -2.25 8.96 -15.43
C TRP A 127 -3.49 9.71 -15.90
N ASN A 128 -4.20 9.18 -16.90
CA ASN A 128 -5.40 9.82 -17.43
C ASN A 128 -6.52 9.94 -16.40
N THR A 129 -6.66 8.97 -15.50
CA THR A 129 -7.66 8.99 -14.43
C THR A 129 -7.36 10.06 -13.38
N VAL A 130 -6.09 10.26 -13.04
CA VAL A 130 -5.72 11.08 -11.88
C VAL A 130 -5.08 12.43 -12.23
N HIS A 131 -4.70 12.67 -13.48
CA HIS A 131 -3.95 13.86 -13.91
C HIS A 131 -4.64 15.18 -13.56
N ASP A 132 -5.97 15.22 -13.66
CA ASP A 132 -6.76 16.41 -13.34
C ASP A 132 -6.69 16.81 -11.86
N ILE A 133 -6.22 15.91 -11.00
CA ILE A 133 -6.17 16.05 -9.54
C ILE A 133 -4.72 16.06 -9.07
N PHE A 134 -3.92 15.14 -9.59
CA PHE A 134 -2.48 15.06 -9.34
C PHE A 134 -1.74 15.36 -10.66
N PRO A 135 -1.60 16.65 -11.04
CA PRO A 135 -0.98 17.03 -12.30
C PRO A 135 0.54 16.85 -12.31
N ASP A 136 1.16 16.76 -11.13
CA ASP A 136 2.60 16.57 -11.01
C ASP A 136 2.90 15.07 -10.82
N HIS A 137 3.89 14.58 -11.57
CA HIS A 137 4.46 13.26 -11.37
C HIS A 137 5.98 13.31 -11.37
N ASP A 138 6.57 12.41 -10.60
CA ASP A 138 7.98 12.07 -10.68
C ASP A 138 8.12 10.56 -10.64
N CYS A 139 8.91 10.00 -11.56
CA CYS A 139 9.08 8.56 -11.70
C CYS A 139 10.55 8.21 -11.56
N ILE A 140 10.84 7.29 -10.64
CA ILE A 140 12.18 6.79 -10.35
C ILE A 140 12.28 5.36 -10.87
N TYR A 141 13.29 5.09 -11.71
CA TYR A 141 13.55 3.77 -12.26
C TYR A 141 14.57 3.02 -11.40
N ILE A 142 14.26 1.76 -11.06
CA ILE A 142 15.11 0.86 -10.27
C ILE A 142 15.15 -0.50 -10.97
N GLY A 143 16.16 -0.70 -11.82
CA GLY A 143 16.25 -1.92 -12.65
C GLY A 143 15.11 -1.99 -13.67
N ASP A 144 14.39 -3.11 -13.67
CA ASP A 144 13.21 -3.34 -14.53
C ASP A 144 11.90 -2.85 -13.89
N SER A 145 11.97 -2.37 -12.64
CA SER A 145 10.86 -1.78 -11.91
C SER A 145 10.96 -0.26 -11.93
N PHE A 146 9.83 0.42 -11.74
CA PHE A 146 9.85 1.85 -11.51
C PHE A 146 8.72 2.26 -10.58
N PHE A 147 8.90 3.40 -9.93
CA PHE A 147 7.97 3.93 -8.95
C PHE A 147 7.62 5.36 -9.34
N CYS A 148 6.34 5.66 -9.47
CA CYS A 148 5.86 7.00 -9.76
C CYS A 148 5.15 7.57 -8.54
N ILE A 149 5.58 8.75 -8.09
CA ILE A 149 4.82 9.60 -7.18
C ILE A 149 3.97 10.51 -8.04
N ILE A 150 2.67 10.50 -7.81
CA ILE A 150 1.70 11.38 -8.45
C ILE A 150 1.10 12.26 -7.34
N SER A 151 1.35 13.56 -7.42
CA SER A 151 0.94 14.48 -6.36
C SER A 151 0.43 15.80 -6.93
N ASN A 152 -0.17 16.60 -6.05
CA ASN A 152 -0.64 17.92 -6.38
C ASN A 152 0.42 19.00 -6.14
N ARG A 153 1.69 18.63 -6.15
CA ARG A 153 2.79 19.53 -5.81
C ARG A 153 4.00 19.31 -6.69
N GLN A 154 4.65 20.43 -7.04
CA GLN A 154 6.01 20.42 -7.56
C GLN A 154 6.97 19.83 -6.51
N ILE A 155 7.32 18.57 -6.72
CA ILE A 155 8.27 17.78 -5.91
C ILE A 155 9.62 18.51 -5.75
N SER A 156 9.98 19.41 -6.68
CA SER A 156 11.29 20.04 -6.75
C SER A 156 11.48 21.35 -5.97
N ARG A 157 10.43 21.97 -5.39
CA ARG A 157 10.56 23.35 -4.86
C ARG A 157 10.15 23.60 -3.42
N GLU A 158 9.45 22.67 -2.77
CA GLU A 158 9.11 22.86 -1.38
C GLU A 158 9.15 21.53 -0.62
N LEU A 159 9.96 21.46 0.44
CA LEU A 159 10.06 20.30 1.34
C LEU A 159 8.87 20.15 2.30
N ARG A 160 7.84 21.01 2.21
CA ARG A 160 6.70 21.01 3.15
C ARG A 160 5.50 20.19 2.67
N LYS A 161 5.65 18.86 2.70
CA LYS A 161 4.62 17.80 2.71
C LYS A 161 3.55 17.83 1.60
N PRO A 162 3.34 16.74 0.83
CA PRO A 162 2.07 16.56 0.16
C PRO A 162 0.97 16.51 1.22
N LYS A 163 -0.11 17.28 1.05
CA LYS A 163 -1.28 17.13 1.92
C LYS A 163 -1.97 15.81 1.63
N THR A 164 -2.05 15.40 0.37
CA THR A 164 -2.61 14.13 -0.11
C THR A 164 -1.88 13.75 -1.39
N GLY A 165 -1.58 12.48 -1.61
CA GLY A 165 -0.91 12.02 -2.82
C GLY A 165 -1.12 10.53 -3.06
N MET A 166 -0.74 10.10 -4.26
CA MET A 166 -0.75 8.71 -4.67
C MET A 166 0.65 8.33 -5.14
N SER A 167 1.05 7.09 -4.92
CA SER A 167 2.18 6.52 -5.63
C SER A 167 1.83 5.15 -6.18
N ALA A 168 2.48 4.78 -7.27
CA ALA A 168 2.29 3.50 -7.92
C ALA A 168 3.65 2.86 -8.16
N TYR A 169 3.80 1.62 -7.70
CA TYR A 169 4.97 0.79 -7.95
C TYR A 169 4.66 -0.18 -9.08
N PHE A 170 5.55 -0.24 -10.06
CA PHE A 170 5.42 -1.04 -11.26
C PHE A 170 6.52 -2.08 -11.35
N GLU A 171 6.14 -3.29 -11.75
CA GLU A 171 7.04 -4.37 -12.10
C GLU A 171 6.52 -4.99 -13.41
N ASN A 172 7.40 -5.24 -14.37
CA ASN A 172 7.03 -5.81 -15.67
C ASN A 172 5.88 -5.04 -16.38
N ASN A 173 5.85 -3.71 -16.25
CA ASN A 173 4.79 -2.81 -16.75
C ASN A 173 3.39 -3.03 -16.16
N GLN A 174 3.26 -3.72 -15.04
CA GLN A 174 2.02 -3.86 -14.28
C GLN A 174 2.13 -3.18 -12.93
N ILE A 175 1.00 -2.66 -12.43
CA ILE A 175 0.94 -2.06 -11.11
C ILE A 175 0.97 -3.16 -10.06
N GLU A 176 2.05 -3.23 -9.30
CA GLU A 176 2.23 -4.20 -8.23
C GLU A 176 1.78 -3.67 -6.86
N LYS A 177 1.70 -2.34 -6.72
CA LYS A 177 1.23 -1.67 -5.52
C LYS A 177 0.79 -0.24 -5.81
N ILE A 178 -0.30 0.18 -5.19
CA ILE A 178 -0.71 1.59 -5.13
C ILE A 178 -0.67 2.03 -3.67
N THR A 179 -0.08 3.18 -3.38
CA THR A 179 -0.14 3.80 -2.06
C THR A 179 -0.89 5.11 -2.16
N ILE A 180 -1.95 5.31 -1.36
CA ILE A 180 -2.43 6.67 -1.03
C ILE A 180 -1.79 7.09 0.28
N PHE A 181 -1.42 8.36 0.38
CA PHE A 181 -0.98 8.95 1.64
C PHE A 181 -1.55 10.36 1.81
N GLY A 182 -1.61 10.80 3.06
CA GLY A 182 -1.97 12.17 3.43
C GLY A 182 -3.40 12.33 3.94
N ASP A 183 -4.02 13.44 3.58
CA ASP A 183 -5.24 14.00 4.14
C ASP A 183 -6.40 13.74 3.18
N PHE A 184 -6.87 12.51 3.17
CA PHE A 184 -8.02 12.09 2.38
C PHE A 184 -9.26 11.88 3.27
N PRO A 185 -10.47 11.97 2.71
CA PRO A 185 -11.70 11.74 3.46
C PRO A 185 -11.73 10.33 4.05
N ASN A 186 -12.44 10.13 5.17
CA ASN A 186 -12.61 8.83 5.81
C ASN A 186 -11.32 8.13 6.27
N LYS A 187 -10.20 8.85 6.40
CA LYS A 187 -8.91 8.34 6.87
C LYS A 187 -8.85 7.95 8.36
N SER A 188 -9.88 8.28 9.14
CA SER A 188 -9.86 7.99 10.58
C SER A 188 -9.91 6.50 10.83
N LEU A 189 -9.21 6.05 11.87
CA LEU A 189 -9.16 4.63 12.23
C LEU A 189 -10.58 4.09 12.46
N SER A 190 -11.43 4.84 13.15
CA SER A 190 -12.81 4.41 13.38
C SER A 190 -13.62 4.25 12.11
N LYS A 191 -13.43 5.12 11.10
CA LYS A 191 -14.15 4.98 9.83
C LYS A 191 -13.67 3.76 9.06
N ILE A 192 -12.35 3.54 9.02
CA ILE A 192 -11.75 2.34 8.41
C ILE A 192 -12.27 1.07 9.06
N ILE A 193 -12.29 0.99 10.40
CA ILE A 193 -12.78 -0.18 11.13
C ILE A 193 -14.29 -0.40 10.91
N ASN A 194 -15.08 0.67 10.79
CA ASN A 194 -16.50 0.55 10.49
C ASN A 194 -16.77 0.04 9.07
N ASP A 195 -15.95 0.44 8.09
CA ASP A 195 -16.16 0.09 6.68
C ASP A 195 -15.57 -1.28 6.32
N LEU A 196 -14.37 -1.59 6.81
CA LEU A 196 -13.65 -2.82 6.48
C LEU A 196 -13.79 -3.91 7.54
N GLY A 197 -14.23 -3.58 8.75
CA GLY A 197 -14.15 -4.46 9.90
C GLY A 197 -12.78 -4.40 10.58
N PHE A 198 -12.46 -5.41 11.39
CA PHE A 198 -11.16 -5.52 12.02
C PHE A 198 -10.13 -6.17 11.08
N PRO A 199 -8.84 -5.78 11.17
CA PRO A 199 -7.78 -6.36 10.36
C PRO A 199 -7.51 -7.82 10.73
N ASP A 200 -7.03 -8.59 9.78
CA ASP A 200 -6.62 -9.99 9.98
C ASP A 200 -5.31 -10.06 10.79
N GLU A 201 -4.38 -9.15 10.51
CA GLU A 201 -3.11 -9.03 11.23
C GLU A 201 -2.86 -7.56 11.62
N ALA A 202 -2.25 -7.34 12.78
CA ALA A 202 -1.85 -6.03 13.24
C ALA A 202 -0.43 -6.09 13.80
N TYR A 203 0.40 -5.13 13.44
CA TYR A 203 1.79 -5.05 13.87
C TYR A 203 2.12 -3.67 14.40
N LEU A 204 2.99 -3.63 15.40
CA LEU A 204 3.54 -2.41 15.96
C LEU A 204 5.02 -2.35 15.66
N HIS A 205 5.51 -1.13 15.51
CA HIS A 205 6.93 -0.86 15.49
C HIS A 205 7.22 0.42 16.26
N HIS A 206 8.30 0.39 17.03
CA HIS A 206 8.91 1.58 17.60
C HIS A 206 10.41 1.56 17.30
N LEU A 207 10.91 2.62 16.67
CA LEU A 207 12.33 2.89 16.54
C LEU A 207 12.71 4.00 17.51
N ILE A 208 13.42 3.65 18.57
CA ILE A 208 13.86 4.60 19.60
C ILE A 208 15.06 5.38 19.07
N GLY A 209 14.87 6.67 18.81
CA GLY A 209 15.93 7.60 18.46
C GLY A 209 16.68 8.11 19.69
N GLY A 210 17.93 8.53 19.50
CA GLY A 210 18.78 9.05 20.58
C GLY A 210 18.32 10.40 21.17
N GLU A 211 17.47 11.15 20.47
CA GLU A 211 17.11 12.54 20.84
C GLU A 211 15.80 12.66 21.66
N GLY A 212 15.37 11.59 22.32
CA GLY A 212 14.14 11.63 23.14
C GLY A 212 12.86 11.54 22.31
N PHE A 213 12.94 10.96 21.12
CA PHE A 213 11.81 10.67 20.24
C PHE A 213 11.83 9.20 19.85
N ALA A 214 10.66 8.65 19.54
CA ALA A 214 10.55 7.35 18.91
C ALA A 214 9.71 7.49 17.65
N GLU A 215 10.17 6.91 16.54
CA GLU A 215 9.33 6.72 15.37
C GLU A 215 8.42 5.52 15.64
N SER A 216 7.12 5.69 15.48
CA SER A 216 6.14 4.66 15.83
C SER A 216 5.22 4.40 14.66
N SER A 217 4.95 3.13 14.38
CA SER A 217 3.97 2.74 13.38
C SER A 217 3.04 1.62 13.85
N LEU A 218 1.80 1.68 13.37
CA LEU A 218 0.81 0.60 13.44
C LEU A 218 0.47 0.20 12.02
N ILE A 219 0.71 -1.07 11.69
CA ILE A 219 0.33 -1.68 10.42
C ILE A 219 -0.90 -2.56 10.65
N LEU A 220 -1.90 -2.38 9.81
CA LEU A 220 -3.15 -3.14 9.80
C LEU A 220 -3.27 -3.84 8.43
N ILE A 221 -3.36 -5.17 8.43
CA ILE A 221 -3.45 -5.96 7.20
C ILE A 221 -4.88 -6.49 7.04
N PHE A 222 -5.48 -6.20 5.89
CA PHE A 222 -6.81 -6.63 5.51
C PHE A 222 -6.71 -7.53 4.27
N THR A 223 -6.50 -8.84 4.51
CA THR A 223 -6.24 -9.86 3.50
C THR A 223 -7.39 -9.96 2.50
N LYS A 224 -8.64 -9.97 2.98
CA LYS A 224 -9.83 -10.00 2.12
C LYS A 224 -9.84 -8.86 1.10
N PHE A 225 -9.36 -7.70 1.52
CA PHE A 225 -9.38 -6.45 0.78
C PHE A 225 -8.06 -6.21 0.02
N HIS A 226 -7.10 -7.11 0.13
CA HIS A 226 -5.77 -6.94 -0.45
C HIS A 226 -5.14 -5.58 -0.10
N THR A 227 -5.31 -5.15 1.16
CA THR A 227 -5.00 -3.80 1.62
C THR A 227 -4.16 -3.80 2.89
N VAL A 228 -3.20 -2.90 2.97
CA VAL A 228 -2.40 -2.62 4.17
C VAL A 228 -2.57 -1.15 4.53
N ILE A 229 -2.86 -0.86 5.80
CA ILE A 229 -3.01 0.50 6.30
C ILE A 229 -1.96 0.73 7.36
N GLU A 230 -1.16 1.79 7.19
CA GLU A 230 -0.10 2.15 8.11
C GLU A 230 -0.36 3.53 8.71
N TYR A 231 -0.39 3.59 10.04
CA TYR A 231 -0.33 4.84 10.78
C TYR A 231 1.09 5.04 11.28
N TYR A 232 1.72 6.14 10.87
CA TYR A 232 3.06 6.52 11.32
C TYR A 232 3.04 7.83 12.10
N LYS A 233 3.83 7.91 13.17
CA LYS A 233 4.02 9.14 13.96
C LYS A 233 5.37 9.13 14.67
N VAL A 234 6.01 10.29 14.73
CA VAL A 234 7.09 10.54 15.68
C VAL A 234 6.46 10.92 17.02
N ILE A 235 6.68 10.11 18.05
CA ILE A 235 6.21 10.37 19.41
C ILE A 235 7.36 10.93 20.24
N GLN A 236 7.03 11.92 21.09
CA GLN A 236 7.98 12.42 22.06
C GLN A 236 8.05 11.45 23.23
N MET A 237 9.26 11.00 23.54
CA MET A 237 9.50 10.16 24.71
C MET A 237 9.55 11.03 25.96
N THR A 238 8.97 10.52 27.04
CA THR A 238 9.06 11.15 28.36
C THR A 238 10.07 10.40 29.23
N THR A 239 10.25 10.81 30.48
CA THR A 239 11.02 10.05 31.47
C THR A 239 10.34 8.75 31.88
N ASN A 240 9.05 8.57 31.57
CA ASN A 240 8.32 7.32 31.80
C ASN A 240 8.82 6.24 30.80
N PRO A 241 9.08 5.00 31.23
CA PRO A 241 9.43 3.90 30.33
C PRO A 241 8.31 3.53 29.34
N SER A 242 7.10 4.07 29.48
CA SER A 242 5.99 3.83 28.56
C SER A 242 6.12 4.68 27.29
N LEU A 243 5.99 4.05 26.13
CA LEU A 243 5.74 4.70 24.85
C LEU A 243 4.22 4.82 24.67
N ASN A 244 3.74 6.01 24.34
CA ASN A 244 2.32 6.26 24.12
C ASN A 244 2.09 6.70 22.68
N PHE A 245 1.57 5.80 21.87
CA PHE A 245 1.29 6.03 20.47
C PHE A 245 -0.22 6.23 20.26
N CYS A 246 -0.63 7.50 20.18
CA CYS A 246 -2.03 7.87 19.94
C CYS A 246 -2.30 8.19 18.48
N ILE A 247 -3.35 7.54 17.96
CA ILE A 247 -3.93 7.71 16.64
C ILE A 247 -5.28 8.40 16.80
N ASP A 248 -5.42 9.58 16.23
CA ASP A 248 -6.62 10.42 16.23
C ASP A 248 -7.00 10.84 14.81
N ASN A 249 -8.05 11.64 14.66
CA ASN A 249 -8.56 12.09 13.36
C ASN A 249 -7.59 13.00 12.58
N SER A 250 -6.57 13.56 13.23
CA SER A 250 -5.54 14.38 12.58
C SER A 250 -4.45 13.54 11.91
N ASN A 251 -4.30 12.27 12.32
CA ASN A 251 -3.34 11.36 11.72
C ASN A 251 -3.67 11.09 10.24
N GLN A 252 -2.61 10.88 9.45
CA GLN A 252 -2.66 10.66 8.01
C GLN A 252 -2.07 9.28 7.73
N PRO A 253 -2.90 8.22 7.63
CA PRO A 253 -2.40 6.91 7.28
C PRO A 253 -1.91 6.87 5.83
N SER A 254 -1.01 5.93 5.54
CA SER A 254 -0.82 5.41 4.19
C SER A 254 -1.70 4.19 4.00
N ILE A 255 -2.23 4.02 2.80
CA ILE A 255 -3.03 2.87 2.38
C ILE A 255 -2.36 2.27 1.16
N ASP A 256 -1.84 1.07 1.33
CA ASP A 256 -1.26 0.26 0.27
C ASP A 256 -2.29 -0.74 -0.25
N LEU A 257 -2.49 -0.76 -1.57
CA LEU A 257 -3.35 -1.69 -2.29
C LEU A 257 -2.50 -2.60 -3.17
N PHE A 258 -2.87 -3.87 -3.20
CA PHE A 258 -2.16 -4.89 -3.94
C PHE A 258 -3.09 -5.64 -4.91
N PRO A 259 -2.53 -6.30 -5.94
CA PRO A 259 -3.34 -7.08 -6.89
C PRO A 259 -4.14 -8.19 -6.22
N GLN A 260 -5.34 -8.47 -6.74
CA GLN A 260 -6.13 -9.61 -6.29
C GLN A 260 -5.35 -10.92 -6.47
N GLY A 261 -5.40 -11.78 -5.45
CA GLY A 261 -4.68 -13.05 -5.43
C GLY A 261 -3.21 -12.93 -5.01
N LYS A 262 -2.68 -11.71 -4.84
CA LYS A 262 -1.40 -11.51 -4.17
C LYS A 262 -1.56 -11.84 -2.69
N GLN A 263 -0.73 -12.73 -2.19
CA GLN A 263 -0.73 -13.05 -0.78
C GLN A 263 -0.15 -11.85 -0.02
N ILE A 264 -0.92 -11.30 0.91
CA ILE A 264 -0.52 -10.16 1.74
C ILE A 264 -0.41 -10.66 3.16
N ARG A 265 0.76 -11.19 3.49
CA ARG A 265 1.16 -11.43 4.87
C ARG A 265 2.30 -10.52 5.20
N PHE A 266 2.42 -10.12 6.45
CA PHE A 266 3.49 -9.23 6.89
C PHE A 266 4.89 -9.73 6.44
N LEU A 267 5.15 -11.03 6.58
CA LEU A 267 6.41 -11.68 6.19
C LEU A 267 6.71 -11.64 4.68
N GLU A 268 5.70 -11.41 3.85
CA GLU A 268 5.81 -11.40 2.39
C GLU A 268 5.94 -9.97 1.83
N LEU A 269 5.78 -8.97 2.68
CA LEU A 269 5.96 -7.57 2.34
C LEU A 269 7.41 -7.16 2.65
N SER A 270 8.28 -7.32 1.66
CA SER A 270 9.73 -7.06 1.76
C SER A 270 10.08 -5.69 2.36
N ASN A 271 9.28 -4.65 2.08
CA ASN A 271 9.47 -3.31 2.63
C ASN A 271 9.36 -3.23 4.16
N TYR A 272 8.70 -4.20 4.80
CA TYR A 272 8.54 -4.24 6.25
C TYR A 272 9.47 -5.27 6.92
N SER A 273 10.12 -6.13 6.14
CA SER A 273 10.98 -7.21 6.65
C SER A 273 12.32 -6.73 7.24
N GLU A 274 12.78 -5.53 6.86
CA GLU A 274 14.02 -4.95 7.38
C GLU A 274 13.84 -4.18 8.69
N ILE A 275 12.59 -3.92 9.08
CA ILE A 275 12.22 -3.15 10.26
C ILE A 275 11.67 -4.12 11.32
N PRO A 276 12.10 -4.02 12.59
CA PRO A 276 11.65 -4.94 13.64
C PRO A 276 10.21 -4.59 14.07
N TYR A 277 9.25 -5.07 13.30
CA TYR A 277 7.84 -5.07 13.69
C TYR A 277 7.56 -6.26 14.61
N ARG A 278 6.65 -6.05 15.57
CA ARG A 278 6.16 -7.09 16.47
C ARG A 278 4.66 -7.23 16.30
N LEU A 279 4.15 -8.46 16.44
CA LEU A 279 2.72 -8.72 16.40
C LEU A 279 2.04 -7.92 17.53
N PHE A 280 0.93 -7.26 17.23
CA PHE A 280 0.24 -6.38 18.17
C PHE A 280 -0.13 -7.12 19.47
N SER A 281 -0.55 -8.38 19.37
CA SER A 281 -0.88 -9.21 20.54
C SER A 281 0.30 -9.55 21.42
N ASP A 282 1.50 -9.65 20.84
CA ASP A 282 2.72 -9.95 21.61
C ASP A 282 3.17 -8.74 22.44
N VAL A 283 2.78 -7.54 22.01
CA VAL A 283 3.09 -6.27 22.69
C VAL A 283 2.02 -5.93 23.73
N THR A 284 0.75 -6.10 23.39
CA THR A 284 -0.38 -5.66 24.24
C THR A 284 -1.00 -6.77 25.07
N GLY A 285 -0.68 -8.03 24.78
CA GLY A 285 -1.27 -9.22 25.43
C GLY A 285 -2.69 -9.56 24.96
N VAL A 286 -3.26 -8.83 24.01
CA VAL A 286 -4.63 -9.04 23.50
C VAL A 286 -4.71 -8.82 21.98
N SER A 287 -5.79 -9.29 21.35
CA SER A 287 -6.03 -9.02 19.93
C SER A 287 -6.23 -7.51 19.68
N PHE A 288 -5.93 -7.04 18.46
CA PHE A 288 -6.21 -5.65 18.08
C PHE A 288 -7.69 -5.29 18.23
N SER A 289 -8.60 -6.21 17.86
CA SER A 289 -10.04 -5.97 17.98
C SER A 289 -10.49 -5.79 19.42
N ASP A 290 -9.98 -6.60 20.34
CA ASP A 290 -10.30 -6.48 21.76
C ASP A 290 -9.69 -5.21 22.34
N TYR A 291 -8.45 -4.89 21.96
CA TYR A 291 -7.80 -3.65 22.40
C TYR A 291 -8.60 -2.42 21.95
N TYR A 292 -8.90 -2.33 20.66
CA TYR A 292 -9.63 -1.20 20.08
C TYR A 292 -10.98 -0.99 20.76
N ARG A 293 -11.78 -2.05 20.93
CA ARG A 293 -13.12 -1.95 21.56
C ARG A 293 -13.09 -1.45 23.00
N ASN A 294 -12.01 -1.73 23.73
CA ASN A 294 -11.88 -1.37 25.14
C ASN A 294 -11.16 -0.03 25.36
N HIS A 295 -10.40 0.47 24.38
CA HIS A 295 -9.51 1.61 24.57
C HIS A 295 -9.75 2.78 23.61
N VAL A 296 -10.56 2.62 22.57
CA VAL A 296 -10.97 3.75 21.73
C VAL A 296 -11.84 4.71 22.55
N SER A 297 -11.49 6.00 22.55
CA SER A 297 -12.29 7.03 23.20
C SER A 297 -13.49 7.44 22.33
N ASN A 298 -14.41 8.20 22.93
CA ASN A 298 -15.63 8.64 22.26
C ASN A 298 -15.39 9.53 21.01
N ASP A 299 -14.23 10.18 20.93
CA ASP A 299 -13.80 10.99 19.79
C ASP A 299 -13.09 10.18 18.70
N GLY A 300 -12.95 8.86 18.89
CA GLY A 300 -12.29 7.95 17.95
C GLY A 300 -10.78 7.83 18.15
N THR A 301 -10.20 8.45 19.18
CA THR A 301 -8.77 8.35 19.47
C THR A 301 -8.43 6.98 20.06
N LEU A 302 -7.39 6.32 19.54
CA LEU A 302 -6.82 5.11 20.10
C LEU A 302 -5.39 5.38 20.55
N CYS A 303 -5.11 5.22 21.85
CA CYS A 303 -3.76 5.31 22.40
C CYS A 303 -3.25 3.90 22.75
N ILE A 304 -2.14 3.52 22.12
CA ILE A 304 -1.47 2.25 22.34
C ILE A 304 -0.29 2.50 23.26
N ILE A 305 -0.28 1.80 24.39
CA ILE A 305 0.78 1.89 25.40
C ILE A 305 1.67 0.66 25.29
N SER A 306 2.97 0.88 25.09
CA SER A 306 3.99 -0.17 25.02
C SER A 306 5.16 0.16 25.94
N ASN A 307 5.93 -0.85 26.37
CA ASN A 307 7.12 -0.65 27.19
C ASN A 307 8.34 -0.39 26.30
N ARG A 308 9.07 0.70 26.55
CA ARG A 308 10.27 1.09 25.82
C ARG A 308 11.37 0.03 25.86
N GLU A 309 11.51 -0.72 26.95
CA GLU A 309 12.57 -1.72 27.09
C GLU A 309 12.38 -2.95 26.17
N GLU A 310 11.23 -3.06 25.52
CA GLU A 310 10.92 -4.16 24.59
C GLU A 310 11.21 -3.84 23.12
N TRP A 311 11.85 -2.69 22.83
CA TRP A 311 12.17 -2.18 21.50
C TRP A 311 13.63 -1.73 21.43
#